data_AF-A0AA43EIE0-F1
#
_entry.id   AF-A0AA43EIE0-F1
#
_cell.length_a   1.000
_cell.length_b   1.000
_cell.length_c   1.000
_cell.angle_alpha   90.00
_cell.angle_beta   90.00
_cell.angle_gamma   90.00
#
_symmetry.space_group_name_H-M   'P 1'
#
loop_
_entity.id
_entity.type
_entity.pdbx_description
1 polymer ?
#
loop_
_entity_poly.entity_id
_entity_poly.type
_entity_poly.pdbx_seq_one_letter_code
_entity_poly.pdbx_strand_id
1 'polypeptide(L)'
;MWEEANKRLAAERPNIEKEIEGNLAEAAKVHAATDRYFKAFEAGKLSPDICNEKVQDLRARLEELKGQREDLEARRERLELPAIDREMLSSLVDEFEKVMAAGTNAQRKDLLHRVVKKVLIRDRHTVEVWYALPNRDAIEYWNKWLPG
;
A
#
# COMPACT_ATOMS: atom_id res chain seq x y z
N MET A 1 7.78 15.98 11.08
CA MET A 1 6.44 15.52 10.66
C MET A 1 6.53 14.36 9.66
N TRP A 2 7.16 14.54 8.49
CA TRP A 2 7.29 13.48 7.47
C TRP A 2 8.24 12.34 7.87
N GLU A 3 9.39 12.65 8.47
CA GLU A 3 10.30 11.62 8.97
C GLU A 3 9.67 10.78 10.08
N GLU A 4 8.88 11.40 10.96
CA GLU A 4 8.19 10.72 12.05
C GLU A 4 7.06 9.81 11.52
N ALA A 5 6.32 10.27 10.50
CA ALA A 5 5.34 9.44 9.81
C ALA A 5 6.00 8.26 9.08
N ASN A 6 7.10 8.49 8.35
CA ASN A 6 7.86 7.44 7.67
C ASN A 6 8.47 6.44 8.65
N LYS A 7 8.99 6.90 9.80
CA LYS A 7 9.50 6.02 10.87
C LYS A 7 8.40 5.14 11.46
N ARG A 8 7.20 5.69 11.69
CA ARG A 8 6.04 4.91 12.17
C ARG A 8 5.60 3.87 11.15
N LEU A 9 5.51 4.25 9.87
CA LEU A 9 5.21 3.32 8.78
C LEU A 9 6.26 2.21 8.66
N ALA A 10 7.55 2.55 8.76
CA ALA A 10 8.65 1.59 8.74
C ALA A 10 8.66 0.65 9.95
N ALA A 11 8.16 1.09 11.10
CA ALA A 11 8.04 0.27 12.31
C ALA A 11 6.83 -0.69 12.26
N GLU A 12 5.71 -0.27 11.66
CA GLU A 12 4.49 -1.08 11.58
C GLU A 12 4.56 -2.18 10.51
N ARG A 13 5.23 -1.95 9.38
CA ARG A 13 5.37 -2.92 8.27
C ARG A 13 5.95 -4.29 8.68
N PRO A 14 7.11 -4.38 9.33
CA PRO A 14 7.70 -5.67 9.71
C PRO A 14 6.87 -6.41 10.77
N ASN A 15 6.03 -5.71 11.52
CA ASN A 15 5.11 -6.35 12.45
C ASN A 15 3.96 -7.05 11.71
N ILE A 16 3.37 -6.38 10.71
CA ILE A 16 2.30 -6.94 9.88
C ILE A 16 2.82 -8.13 9.05
N GLU A 17 4.03 -8.04 8.49
CA GLU A 17 4.64 -9.16 7.76
C GLU A 17 4.82 -10.40 8.65
N LYS A 18 5.30 -10.23 9.89
CA LYS A 18 5.41 -11.33 10.86
C LYS A 18 4.05 -11.90 11.26
N GLU A 19 3.04 -11.06 11.42
CA GLU A 19 1.68 -11.50 11.73
C GLU A 19 1.10 -12.34 10.57
N ILE A 20 1.32 -11.93 9.31
CA ILE A 20 0.94 -12.70 8.12
C ILE A 20 1.67 -14.05 8.07
N GLU A 21 2.99 -14.07 8.27
CA GLU A 21 3.79 -15.30 8.31
C GLU A 21 3.30 -16.27 9.40
N GLY A 22 3.01 -15.74 10.60
CA GLY A 22 2.45 -16.52 11.70
C GLY A 22 1.08 -17.12 11.36
N ASN A 23 0.23 -16.35 10.69
CA ASN A 23 -1.10 -16.80 10.25
C ASN A 23 -0.99 -17.93 9.21
N LEU A 24 -0.08 -17.79 8.24
CA LEU A 24 0.21 -18.82 7.23
C LEU A 24 0.76 -20.11 7.86
N ALA A 25 1.67 -19.99 8.83
CA ALA A 25 2.22 -21.13 9.54
C ALA A 25 1.12 -21.88 10.33
N GLU A 26 0.16 -21.16 10.92
CA GLU A 26 -0.95 -21.76 11.65
C GLU A 26 -1.94 -22.46 10.69
N ALA A 27 -2.26 -21.84 9.55
CA ALA A 27 -3.08 -22.48 8.53
C ALA A 27 -2.45 -23.79 8.02
N ALA A 28 -1.12 -23.81 7.82
CA ALA A 28 -0.39 -25.02 7.42
C ALA A 28 -0.50 -26.14 8.47
N LYS A 29 -0.48 -25.82 9.77
CA LYS A 29 -0.68 -26.80 10.84
C LYS A 29 -2.11 -27.36 10.83
N VAL A 30 -3.11 -26.51 10.62
CA VAL A 30 -4.52 -26.92 10.55
C VAL A 30 -4.76 -27.83 9.34
N HIS A 31 -4.16 -27.55 8.20
CA HIS A 31 -4.16 -28.44 7.04
C HIS A 31 -3.50 -29.78 7.35
N ALA A 32 -2.31 -29.78 7.96
CA ALA A 32 -1.64 -31.03 8.34
C ALA A 32 -2.44 -31.85 9.36
N ALA A 33 -3.17 -31.21 10.27
CA ALA A 33 -4.09 -31.89 11.19
C ALA A 33 -5.29 -32.51 10.45
N THR A 34 -5.84 -31.79 9.49
CA THR A 34 -6.94 -32.27 8.62
C THR A 34 -6.52 -33.54 7.86
N ASP A 35 -5.33 -33.52 7.24
CA ASP A 35 -4.78 -34.68 6.52
C ASP A 35 -4.55 -35.88 7.44
N ARG A 36 -4.14 -35.64 8.70
CA ARG A 36 -3.96 -36.71 9.70
C ARG A 36 -5.29 -37.36 10.07
N TYR A 37 -6.35 -36.56 10.26
CA TYR A 37 -7.68 -37.09 10.57
C TYR A 37 -8.26 -37.89 9.40
N PHE A 38 -8.09 -37.41 8.16
CA PHE A 38 -8.49 -38.18 6.98
C PHE A 38 -7.74 -39.51 6.87
N LYS A 39 -6.41 -39.52 7.07
CA LYS A 39 -5.64 -40.78 7.09
C LYS A 39 -6.09 -41.74 8.19
N ALA A 40 -6.44 -41.23 9.37
CA ALA A 40 -6.94 -42.06 10.47
C ALA A 40 -8.33 -42.65 10.16
N PHE A 41 -9.17 -41.88 9.47
CA PHE A 41 -10.47 -42.32 8.98
C PHE A 41 -10.35 -43.40 7.89
N GLU A 42 -9.51 -43.18 6.88
CA GLU A 42 -9.23 -44.16 5.82
C GLU A 42 -8.64 -45.48 6.37
N ALA A 43 -7.85 -45.40 7.44
CA ALA A 43 -7.29 -46.56 8.13
C ALA A 43 -8.32 -47.28 9.03
N GLY A 44 -9.58 -46.82 9.09
CA GLY A 44 -10.63 -47.37 9.95
C GLY A 44 -10.43 -47.13 11.45
N LYS A 45 -9.49 -46.25 11.83
CA LYS A 45 -9.15 -45.95 13.23
C LYS A 45 -10.02 -44.87 13.85
N LEU A 46 -10.87 -44.22 13.05
CA LEU A 46 -11.71 -43.10 13.45
C LEU A 46 -13.14 -43.32 12.94
N SER A 47 -14.15 -43.05 13.77
CA SER A 47 -15.54 -43.11 13.32
C SER A 47 -15.87 -41.94 12.39
N PRO A 48 -16.85 -42.10 11.46
CA PRO A 48 -17.29 -41.02 10.59
C PRO A 48 -17.77 -39.78 11.35
N ASP A 49 -18.49 -39.97 12.46
CA ASP A 49 -19.06 -38.87 13.24
C ASP A 49 -17.97 -38.00 13.90
N ILE A 50 -16.97 -38.63 14.51
CA ILE A 50 -15.84 -37.93 15.14
C ILE A 50 -14.96 -37.26 14.08
N CYS A 51 -14.77 -37.91 12.92
CA CYS A 51 -14.05 -37.32 11.80
C CYS A 51 -14.73 -36.03 11.31
N ASN A 52 -16.05 -36.08 11.11
CA ASN A 52 -16.82 -34.97 10.59
C ASN A 52 -16.82 -33.77 11.56
N GLU A 53 -17.00 -34.01 12.87
CA GLU A 53 -16.90 -32.97 13.90
C GLU A 53 -15.53 -32.28 13.88
N LYS A 54 -14.44 -33.06 13.88
CA LYS A 54 -13.07 -32.49 13.88
C LYS A 54 -12.73 -31.76 12.60
N VAL A 55 -13.19 -32.24 11.45
CA VAL A 55 -12.99 -31.54 10.17
C VAL A 55 -13.82 -30.25 10.12
N GLN A 56 -15.01 -30.21 10.71
CA GLN A 56 -15.81 -28.99 10.82
C GLN A 56 -15.13 -27.94 11.70
N ASP A 57 -14.62 -28.33 12.87
CA ASP A 57 -13.85 -27.44 13.76
C ASP A 57 -12.63 -26.84 13.03
N LEU A 58 -11.87 -27.68 12.31
CA LEU A 58 -10.69 -27.23 11.57
C LEU A 58 -11.04 -26.33 10.39
N ARG A 59 -12.16 -26.58 9.69
CA ARG A 59 -12.66 -25.69 8.64
C ARG A 59 -13.07 -24.34 9.18
N ALA A 60 -13.79 -24.30 10.31
CA ALA A 60 -14.14 -23.05 10.97
C ALA A 60 -12.89 -22.25 11.35
N ARG A 61 -11.86 -22.93 11.86
CA ARG A 61 -10.57 -22.30 12.18
C ARG A 61 -9.84 -21.77 10.93
N LEU A 62 -9.89 -22.48 9.80
CA LEU A 62 -9.30 -22.00 8.54
C LEU A 62 -9.98 -20.75 8.02
N GLU A 63 -11.32 -20.67 8.08
CA GLU A 63 -12.05 -19.47 7.66
C GLU A 63 -11.72 -18.27 8.56
N GLU A 64 -11.57 -18.48 9.87
CA GLU A 64 -11.13 -17.42 10.80
C GLU A 64 -9.72 -16.91 10.45
N LEU A 65 -8.76 -17.81 10.22
CA LEU A 65 -7.40 -17.46 9.84
C LEU A 65 -7.36 -16.73 8.48
N LYS A 66 -8.21 -17.14 7.54
CA LYS A 66 -8.35 -16.48 6.24
C LYS A 66 -8.86 -15.04 6.39
N GLY A 67 -9.90 -14.83 7.20
CA GLY A 67 -10.41 -13.49 7.49
C GLY A 67 -9.36 -12.59 8.15
N GLN A 68 -8.62 -13.11 9.12
CA GLN A 68 -7.51 -12.37 9.75
C GLN A 68 -6.43 -11.99 8.74
N ARG A 69 -6.10 -12.88 7.80
CA ARG A 69 -5.14 -12.58 6.74
C ARG A 69 -5.63 -11.48 5.81
N GLU A 70 -6.89 -11.52 5.38
CA GLU A 70 -7.48 -10.48 4.51
C GLU A 70 -7.44 -9.10 5.19
N ASP A 71 -7.71 -9.03 6.49
CA ASP A 71 -7.60 -7.79 7.27
C ASP A 71 -6.15 -7.28 7.35
N LEU A 72 -5.19 -8.18 7.57
CA LEU A 72 -3.76 -7.85 7.63
C LEU A 72 -3.24 -7.38 6.27
N GLU A 73 -3.65 -8.02 5.18
CA GLU A 73 -3.30 -7.64 3.81
C GLU A 73 -3.89 -6.26 3.45
N ALA A 74 -5.17 -6.02 3.77
CA ALA A 74 -5.79 -4.70 3.56
C ALA A 74 -5.10 -3.60 4.38
N ARG A 75 -4.66 -3.92 5.60
CA ARG A 75 -3.87 -2.98 6.42
C ARG A 75 -2.49 -2.72 5.82
N ARG A 76 -1.83 -3.76 5.29
CA ARG A 76 -0.56 -3.62 4.58
C ARG A 76 -0.70 -2.71 3.36
N GLU A 77 -1.71 -2.92 2.51
CA GLU A 77 -1.95 -2.10 1.32
C GLU A 77 -2.16 -0.62 1.67
N ARG A 78 -2.87 -0.32 2.76
CA ARG A 78 -3.05 1.08 3.23
C ARG A 78 -1.76 1.73 3.71
N LEU A 79 -0.80 0.93 4.18
CA LEU A 79 0.49 1.39 4.69
C LEU A 79 1.57 1.42 3.60
N GLU A 80 1.34 0.79 2.46
CA GLU A 80 2.18 0.92 1.29
C GLU A 80 1.99 2.32 0.70
N LEU A 81 3.00 3.18 0.92
CA LEU A 81 3.10 4.42 0.18
C LEU A 81 3.23 4.08 -1.31
N PRO A 82 2.51 4.79 -2.20
CA PRO A 82 2.71 4.62 -3.64
C PRO A 82 4.20 4.80 -3.93
N ALA A 83 4.79 3.80 -4.60
CA ALA A 83 6.19 3.83 -4.94
C ALA A 83 6.46 5.11 -5.74
N ILE A 84 7.25 6.00 -5.15
CA ILE A 84 7.70 7.20 -5.84
C ILE A 84 8.73 6.74 -6.87
N ASP A 85 8.31 6.70 -8.12
CA ASP A 85 9.19 6.46 -9.25
C ASP A 85 10.18 7.64 -9.36
N ARG A 86 11.45 7.36 -9.09
CA ARG A 86 12.52 8.37 -9.07
C ARG A 86 12.86 8.85 -10.47
N GLU A 87 12.77 7.99 -11.48
CA GLU A 87 13.03 8.37 -12.86
C GLU A 87 11.93 9.30 -13.35
N MET A 88 10.67 8.95 -13.06
CA MET A 88 9.54 9.83 -13.28
C MET A 88 9.71 11.17 -12.56
N LEU A 89 10.04 11.20 -11.27
CA LEU A 89 10.25 12.47 -10.56
C LEU A 89 11.38 13.30 -11.17
N SER A 90 12.47 12.67 -11.59
CA SER A 90 13.59 13.38 -12.21
C SER A 90 13.15 14.03 -13.53
N SER A 91 12.47 13.28 -14.40
CA SER A 91 11.98 13.83 -15.66
C SER A 91 11.00 14.98 -15.45
N LEU A 92 10.19 14.91 -14.38
CA LEU A 92 9.29 16.00 -14.00
C LEU A 92 10.02 17.27 -13.58
N VAL A 93 11.10 17.14 -12.80
CA VAL A 93 11.91 18.29 -12.40
C VAL A 93 12.55 18.93 -13.63
N ASP A 94 13.07 18.12 -14.56
CA ASP A 94 13.66 18.61 -15.80
C ASP A 94 12.62 19.32 -16.70
N GLU A 95 11.41 18.78 -16.81
CA GLU A 95 10.30 19.43 -17.53
C GLU A 95 9.87 20.73 -16.85
N PHE A 96 9.78 20.74 -15.52
CA PHE A 96 9.44 21.92 -14.74
C PHE A 96 10.45 23.05 -14.97
N GLU A 97 11.75 22.75 -14.93
CA GLU A 97 12.81 23.74 -15.18
C GLU A 97 12.70 24.33 -16.59
N LYS A 98 12.43 23.50 -17.60
CA LYS A 98 12.22 23.96 -18.99
C LYS A 98 11.03 24.91 -19.12
N VAL A 99 9.89 24.58 -18.54
CA VAL A 99 8.69 25.45 -18.59
C VAL A 99 8.93 26.75 -17.82
N MET A 100 9.61 26.69 -16.67
CA MET A 100 9.95 27.90 -15.91
C MET A 100 10.94 28.79 -16.66
N ALA A 101 11.92 28.22 -17.36
CA ALA A 101 12.88 28.99 -18.15
C ALA A 101 12.29 29.59 -19.43
N ALA A 102 11.63 28.77 -20.26
CA ALA A 102 11.25 29.13 -21.63
C ALA A 102 9.73 29.30 -21.86
N GLY A 103 8.90 28.87 -20.91
CA GLY A 103 7.44 28.95 -21.03
C GLY A 103 6.91 30.38 -20.97
N THR A 104 5.76 30.59 -21.60
CA THR A 104 5.00 31.83 -21.50
C THR A 104 4.51 32.05 -20.06
N ASN A 105 4.22 33.30 -19.68
CA ASN A 105 3.68 33.61 -18.35
C ASN A 105 2.37 32.85 -18.04
N ALA A 106 1.56 32.56 -19.06
CA ALA A 106 0.36 31.73 -18.91
C ALA A 106 0.70 30.28 -18.55
N GLN A 107 1.68 29.68 -19.24
CA GLN A 107 2.14 28.31 -18.97
C GLN A 107 2.76 28.17 -17.57
N ARG A 108 3.61 29.13 -17.17
CA ARG A 108 4.21 29.15 -15.82
C ARG A 108 3.15 29.24 -14.72
N LYS A 109 2.12 30.08 -14.92
CA LYS A 109 1.03 30.24 -13.96
C LYS A 109 0.18 28.97 -13.83
N ASP A 110 -0.15 28.34 -14.95
CA ASP A 110 -0.92 27.09 -14.96
C ASP A 110 -0.15 25.96 -14.27
N LEU A 111 1.14 25.85 -14.55
CA LEU A 111 2.03 24.89 -13.89
C LEU A 111 2.05 25.08 -12.36
N LEU A 112 2.24 26.32 -11.90
CA LEU A 112 2.24 26.63 -10.47
C LEU A 112 0.89 26.32 -9.80
N HIS A 113 -0.24 26.58 -10.46
CA HIS A 113 -1.56 26.22 -9.92
C HIS A 113 -1.75 24.70 -9.73
N ARG A 114 -1.06 23.86 -10.49
CA ARG A 114 -1.16 22.40 -10.37
C ARG A 114 -0.24 21.84 -9.29
N VAL A 115 0.95 22.41 -9.14
CA VAL A 115 1.95 21.94 -8.16
C VAL A 115 1.70 22.56 -6.79
N VAL A 116 1.19 23.79 -6.73
CA VAL A 116 0.92 24.48 -5.48
C VAL A 116 -0.51 24.21 -5.02
N LYS A 117 -0.66 23.44 -3.95
CA LYS A 117 -1.95 23.13 -3.33
C LYS A 117 -2.49 24.29 -2.51
N LYS A 118 -1.62 25.02 -1.80
CA LYS A 118 -2.02 26.12 -0.92
C LYS A 118 -0.86 27.10 -0.75
N VAL A 119 -1.18 28.38 -0.68
CA VAL A 119 -0.27 29.44 -0.23
C VAL A 119 -0.94 30.14 0.94
N LEU A 120 -0.24 30.28 2.06
CA LEU A 120 -0.68 31.04 3.22
C LEU A 120 0.32 32.16 3.45
N ILE A 121 -0.16 33.39 3.32
CA ILE A 121 0.63 34.58 3.63
C ILE A 121 0.27 34.95 5.07
N ARG A 122 1.24 34.83 5.99
CA ARG A 122 1.04 35.19 7.40
C ARG A 122 1.31 36.67 7.64
N ASP A 123 2.37 37.19 7.03
CA ASP A 123 2.78 38.58 7.07
C ASP A 123 3.61 38.93 5.81
N ARG A 124 4.13 40.16 5.72
CA ARG A 124 4.90 40.64 4.56
C ARG A 124 6.17 39.83 4.27
N HIS A 125 6.73 39.15 5.26
CA HIS A 125 7.98 38.39 5.18
C HIS A 125 7.78 36.87 5.33
N THR A 126 6.59 36.43 5.76
CA THR A 126 6.30 35.01 6.02
C THR A 126 5.24 34.47 5.06
N VAL A 127 5.70 33.63 4.12
CA VAL A 127 4.85 32.88 3.18
C VAL A 127 5.08 31.38 3.38
N GLU A 128 4.02 30.64 3.65
CA GLU A 128 4.02 29.19 3.71
C GLU A 128 3.37 28.63 2.44
N VAL A 129 4.05 27.72 1.77
CA VAL A 129 3.55 27.08 0.53
C VAL A 129 3.46 25.58 0.75
N TRP A 130 2.31 25.00 0.42
CA TRP A 130 2.11 23.55 0.40
C TRP A 130 2.08 23.09 -1.05
N TYR A 131 2.96 22.16 -1.37
CA TYR A 131 3.05 21.54 -2.68
C TYR A 131 2.28 20.22 -2.69
N ALA A 132 1.64 19.91 -3.82
CA ALA A 132 1.13 18.59 -4.12
C ALA A 132 2.21 17.79 -4.85
N LEU A 133 2.37 16.52 -4.49
CA LEU A 133 3.14 15.60 -5.32
C LEU A 133 2.31 15.30 -6.58
N PRO A 134 2.89 15.46 -7.78
CA PRO A 134 2.21 15.08 -9.01
C PRO A 134 1.96 13.56 -9.02
N ASN A 135 0.74 13.15 -9.38
CA ASN A 135 0.44 11.76 -9.72
C ASN A 135 0.66 11.55 -11.23
N ARG A 136 0.73 10.29 -11.66
CA ARG A 136 0.96 9.91 -13.08
C ARG A 136 0.01 10.58 -14.08
N ASP A 137 -1.26 10.78 -13.73
CA ASP A 137 -2.26 11.41 -14.60
C ASP A 137 -2.01 12.91 -14.80
N ALA A 138 -1.45 13.58 -13.80
CA ALA A 138 -1.04 14.97 -13.92
C ALA A 138 0.12 15.16 -14.92
N ILE A 139 0.96 14.13 -15.08
CA ILE A 139 2.18 14.13 -15.92
C ILE A 139 1.85 13.98 -17.39
N GLU A 140 0.96 13.05 -17.75
CA GLU A 140 0.50 12.87 -19.14
C GLU A 140 -0.14 14.14 -19.69
N TYR A 141 -0.68 14.98 -18.81
CA TYR A 141 -1.23 16.26 -19.18
C TYR A 141 -0.14 17.34 -19.42
N TRP A 142 0.95 17.35 -18.66
CA TRP A 142 2.05 18.33 -18.83
C TRP A 142 2.77 18.16 -20.17
N ASN A 143 2.99 16.91 -20.58
CA ASN A 143 3.64 16.59 -21.85
C ASN A 143 2.85 17.05 -23.10
N LYS A 144 1.55 17.31 -22.97
CA LYS A 144 0.72 17.84 -24.08
C LYS A 144 0.88 19.35 -24.29
N TRP A 145 1.51 20.06 -23.36
CA TRP A 145 1.61 21.53 -23.36
C TRP A 145 2.97 22.07 -23.79
N LEU A 146 3.96 21.19 -23.93
CA LEU A 146 5.29 21.53 -24.42
C LEU A 146 5.32 21.36 -25.95
N PRO A 147 5.86 22.33 -26.72
CA PRO A 147 6.23 22.04 -28.10
C PRO A 147 7.36 21.01 -28.08
N GLY A 148 7.22 19.97 -28.90
CA GLY A 148 8.27 18.97 -29.14
C GLY A 148 9.48 19.56 -29.87
#